data_AF-A0A7K0SW07-F1
#
_entry.id   AF-A0A7K0SW07-F1
#
_cell.length_a   1.000
_cell.length_b   1.000
_cell.length_c   1.000
_cell.angle_alpha   90.00
_cell.angle_beta   90.00
_cell.angle_gamma   90.00
#
_symmetry.space_group_name_H-M   'P 1'
#
loop_
_entity.id
_entity.type
_entity.pdbx_description
1 polymer ?
#
loop_
_entity_poly.entity_id
_entity_poly.type
_entity_poly.pdbx_seq_one_letter_code
_entity_poly.pdbx_strand_id
1 'polypeptide(L)' 'EAGVRPYQDESLIEKEESYGEIICHCERVSRGEIRDALVSDLPATTLGGLGRRTRAGLGRCQGFYCHAQLRTLLAGEK' A
#
# COMPACT_ATOMS: atom_id res chain seq x y z
N GLU A 1 10.01 14.01 1.49
CA GLU A 1 8.59 13.94 1.06
C GLU A 1 7.94 15.29 1.35
N ALA A 2 6.87 15.65 0.62
CA ALA A 2 6.29 16.99 0.68
C ALA A 2 5.27 17.20 1.83
N GLY A 3 4.95 16.15 2.61
CA GLY A 3 4.00 16.20 3.73
C GLY A 3 4.05 14.95 4.61
N VAL A 4 3.18 14.86 5.61
CA VAL A 4 3.01 13.70 6.50
C VAL A 4 2.48 12.52 5.70
N ARG A 5 3.12 11.35 5.80
CA ARG A 5 2.64 10.12 5.16
C ARG A 5 1.57 9.44 6.01
N PRO A 6 0.66 8.65 5.41
CA PRO A 6 -0.42 7.98 6.15
C PRO A 6 0.07 7.13 7.34
N TYR A 7 1.19 6.42 7.19
CA TYR A 7 1.78 5.62 8.29
C TYR A 7 2.34 6.44 9.46
N GLN A 8 2.42 7.77 9.32
CA GLN A 8 2.91 8.70 10.35
C GLN A 8 1.77 9.51 10.99
N ASP A 9 0.56 9.42 10.45
CA ASP A 9 -0.59 10.17 10.95
C ASP A 9 -1.31 9.34 12.02
N GLU A 10 -1.02 9.64 13.29
CA GLU A 10 -1.59 8.94 14.44
C GLU A 10 -3.13 8.99 14.42
N SER A 11 -3.72 10.13 14.07
CA SER A 11 -5.18 10.29 14.01
C SER A 11 -5.81 9.48 12.88
N LEU A 12 -5.09 9.26 11.77
CA LEU A 12 -5.54 8.38 10.70
C LEU A 12 -5.44 6.90 11.11
N ILE A 13 -4.36 6.51 11.78
CA ILE A 13 -4.14 5.15 12.29
C ILE A 13 -5.18 4.81 13.37
N GLU A 14 -5.51 5.76 14.26
CA GLU A 14 -6.56 5.58 15.27
C GLU A 14 -7.95 5.33 14.64
N LYS A 15 -8.23 5.95 13.49
CA LYS A 15 -9.49 5.73 12.77
C LYS A 15 -9.52 4.42 12.00
N GLU A 16 -8.36 4.00 11.49
CA GLU A 16 -8.22 2.82 10.64
C GLU A 16 -6.81 2.24 10.81
N GLU A 17 -6.73 1.17 11.60
CA GLU A 17 -5.46 0.56 12.03
C GLU A 17 -4.59 0.08 10.85
N SER A 18 -5.20 -0.21 9.70
CA SER A 18 -4.47 -0.67 8.51
C SER A 18 -3.49 0.35 7.95
N TYR A 19 -3.61 1.65 8.27
CA TYR A 19 -2.58 2.64 7.91
C TYR A 19 -1.28 2.49 8.73
N GLY A 20 -1.32 1.82 9.88
CA GLY A 20 -0.14 1.49 10.68
C GLY A 20 0.61 0.23 10.22
N GLU A 21 -0.03 -0.63 9.41
CA GLU A 21 0.55 -1.88 8.94
C GLU A 21 1.36 -1.66 7.66
N ILE A 22 2.69 -1.70 7.73
CA ILE A 22 3.56 -1.52 6.55
C ILE A 22 3.65 -2.79 5.71
N ILE A 23 3.19 -2.71 4.45
CA ILE A 23 3.30 -3.78 3.46
C ILE A 23 4.60 -3.65 2.64
N CYS A 24 4.94 -2.43 2.20
CA CYS A 24 6.16 -2.19 1.46
C CYS A 24 7.14 -1.37 2.30
N HIS A 25 8.10 -2.04 2.93
CA HIS A 25 9.09 -1.36 3.77
C HIS A 25 9.97 -0.36 3.01
N CYS A 26 10.35 -0.66 1.76
CA CYS A 26 11.22 0.21 0.97
C CYS A 26 10.58 1.56 0.65
N GLU A 27 9.28 1.58 0.36
CA GLU A 27 8.53 2.77 -0.05
C GLU A 27 7.61 3.30 1.07
N ARG A 28 7.66 2.64 2.23
CA ARG A 28 6.85 2.91 3.43
C ARG A 28 5.36 3.02 3.10
N VAL A 29 4.85 2.00 2.40
CA VAL A 29 3.45 1.92 2.00
C VAL A 29 2.71 1.02 2.97
N SER A 30 1.65 1.55 3.56
CA SER A 30 0.76 0.87 4.48
C SER A 30 -0.29 0.01 3.77
N ARG A 31 -0.89 -0.92 4.51
CA ARG A 31 -2.01 -1.75 4.05
C ARG A 31 -3.23 -0.90 3.72
N GLY A 32 -3.48 0.15 4.51
CA GLY A 32 -4.52 1.15 4.24
C GLY A 32 -4.35 1.83 2.88
N GLU A 33 -3.14 2.27 2.56
CA GLU A 33 -2.83 2.85 1.23
C GLU A 33 -3.05 1.85 0.08
N ILE A 34 -2.73 0.56 0.29
CA ILE A 34 -3.01 -0.49 -0.70
C ILE A 34 -4.53 -0.64 -0.88
N ARG A 35 -5.27 -0.79 0.22
CA ARG A 35 -6.74 -0.92 0.22
C ARG A 35 -7.39 0.25 -0.52
N ASP A 36 -7.00 1.48 -0.22
CA ASP A 36 -7.54 2.69 -0.87
C ASP A 36 -7.34 2.67 -2.38
N ALA A 37 -6.16 2.21 -2.83
CA ALA A 37 -5.89 2.07 -4.25
C ALA A 37 -6.71 0.96 -4.93
N LEU A 38 -7.13 -0.07 -4.18
CA LEU A 38 -7.96 -1.17 -4.68
C LEU A 38 -9.46 -0.83 -4.71
N VAL A 39 -9.96 0.05 -3.83
CA VAL A 39 -11.39 0.40 -3.72
C VAL A 39 -11.76 1.78 -4.29
N SER A 40 -10.78 2.53 -4.78
CA SER A 40 -11.04 3.85 -5.40
C SER A 40 -11.89 3.77 -6.67
N ASP A 41 -12.47 4.90 -7.10
CA ASP A 41 -13.26 5.03 -8.33
C ASP A 41 -12.59 4.47 -9.59
N LEU A 42 -11.25 4.52 -9.63
CA LEU A 42 -10.44 3.86 -10.66
C LEU A 42 -9.47 2.86 -9.99
N PRO A 43 -9.93 1.64 -9.72
CA PRO A 43 -9.20 0.69 -8.87
C PRO A 43 -7.96 0.13 -9.57
N ALA A 44 -6.89 -0.10 -8.80
CA ALA A 44 -5.71 -0.80 -9.29
C ALA A 44 -6.01 -2.31 -9.46
N THR A 45 -5.90 -2.82 -10.68
CA THR A 45 -6.19 -4.24 -10.99
C THR A 45 -4.94 -5.07 -11.29
N THR A 46 -3.75 -4.45 -11.25
CA THR A 46 -2.46 -5.12 -11.51
C THR A 46 -1.40 -4.60 -10.56
N LEU A 47 -0.33 -5.37 -10.33
CA LEU A 47 0.82 -4.91 -9.54
C LEU A 47 1.43 -3.61 -10.09
N GLY A 48 1.51 -3.48 -11.42
CA GLY A 48 2.00 -2.25 -12.04
C GLY A 48 1.06 -1.07 -11.85
N GLY A 49 -0.26 -1.29 -11.87
CA GLY A 49 -1.24 -0.27 -11.52
C GLY A 49 -1.11 0.15 -10.05
N LEU A 50 -1.02 -0.83 -9.16
CA LEU A 50 -0.88 -0.61 -7.72
C LEU A 50 0.41 0.15 -7.38
N GLY A 51 1.52 -0.21 -8.01
CA GLY A 51 2.80 0.48 -7.88
C GLY A 51 2.76 1.93 -8.39
N ARG A 52 2.03 2.22 -9.48
CA ARG A 52 1.85 3.62 -9.93
C ARG A 52 1.02 4.46 -8.97
N ARG A 53 0.07 3.84 -8.27
CA ARG A 53 -0.83 4.50 -7.31
C ARG A 53 -0.18 4.73 -5.95
N THR A 54 0.61 3.76 -5.48
CA THR A 54 1.09 3.72 -4.09
C THR A 54 2.62 3.68 -3.96
N ARG A 55 3.35 3.48 -5.05
CA ARG A 55 4.78 3.13 -5.11
C ARG A 55 5.14 1.73 -4.61
N ALA A 56 4.22 0.96 -4.05
CA ALA A 56 4.53 -0.38 -3.53
C ALA A 56 5.17 -1.28 -4.60
N GLY A 57 6.27 -1.95 -4.22
CA GLY A 57 7.05 -2.80 -5.12
C GLY A 57 8.06 -2.06 -6.03
N LEU A 58 8.10 -0.73 -6.00
CA LEU A 58 8.99 0.10 -6.83
C LEU A 58 10.23 0.65 -6.09
N GLY A 59 10.45 0.23 -4.85
CA GLY A 59 11.62 0.62 -4.06
C GLY A 59 12.82 -0.30 -4.27
N ARG A 60 13.85 -0.13 -3.43
CA ARG A 60 15.15 -0.84 -3.53
C ARG A 60 15.05 -2.35 -3.75
N CYS A 61 14.11 -3.03 -3.09
CA CYS A 61 13.95 -4.48 -3.21
C CYS A 61 13.19 -4.93 -4.47
N GLN A 62 12.68 -3.99 -5.28
CA GLN A 62 11.89 -4.25 -6.50
C GLN A 62 10.77 -5.27 -6.30
N GLY A 63 10.11 -5.21 -5.14
CA GLY A 63 8.99 -6.08 -4.81
C GLY A 63 9.36 -7.48 -4.33
N PHE A 64 10.65 -7.81 -4.18
CA PHE A 64 11.12 -9.11 -3.71
C PHE A 64 10.42 -9.57 -2.42
N TYR A 65 10.27 -8.66 -1.45
CA TYR A 65 9.66 -8.98 -0.15
C TYR A 65 8.14 -8.82 -0.10
N CYS A 66 7.55 -7.89 -0.87
CA CYS A 66 6.13 -7.53 -0.73
C CYS A 66 5.22 -8.04 -1.84
N HIS A 67 5.74 -8.45 -3.02
CA HIS A 67 4.88 -8.86 -4.15
C HIS A 67 3.97 -10.05 -3.83
N ALA A 68 4.39 -11.00 -3.00
CA ALA A 68 3.54 -12.12 -2.62
C ALA A 68 2.28 -11.65 -1.87
N GLN A 69 2.46 -10.77 -0.89
CA GLN A 69 1.36 -10.18 -0.12
C GLN A 69 0.51 -9.25 -0.99
N LEU A 70 1.13 -8.39 -1.81
CA LEU A 70 0.41 -7.50 -2.73
C LEU A 70 -0.47 -8.26 -3.73
N ARG A 71 -0.02 -9.42 -4.22
CA ARG A 71 -0.85 -10.28 -5.09
C ARG A 71 -2.05 -10.87 -4.35
N THR A 72 -1.87 -11.23 -3.08
CA THR A 72 -2.96 -11.75 -2.23
C THR A 72 -4.02 -10.67 -2.02
N LEU A 73 -3.59 -9.43 -1.70
CA LEU A 73 -4.49 -8.28 -1.57
C LEU A 73 -5.23 -7.96 -2.88
N LEU A 74 -4.52 -7.96 -4.00
CA LEU A 74 -5.10 -7.72 -5.33
C LEU A 74 -6.15 -8.77 -5.74
N ALA A 75 -6.00 -10.01 -5.27
CA ALA A 75 -6.95 -11.08 -5.57
C ALA A 75 -8.26 -10.98 -4.78
N GLY A 76 -8.37 -10.03 -3.85
CA GLY A 76 -9.43 -9.97 -2.85
C GLY A 76 -9.14 -11.01 -1.78
N GLU A 77 -8.77 -10.55 -0.58
CA GLU A 77 -8.38 -11.42 0.53
C GLU A 77 -9.40 -12.55 0.75
N LYS A 78 -8.87 -13.77 0.97
CA LYS A 78 -9.64 -14.92 1.45
C LYS A 78 -9.38 -15.12 2.92
#